data_AF-A0A031LLW9-F1
#
_entry.id   AF-A0A031LLW9-F1
#
_cell.length_a   1.000
_cell.length_b   1.000
_cell.length_c   1.000
_cell.angle_alpha   90.00
_cell.angle_beta   90.00
_cell.angle_gamma   90.00
#
_symmetry.space_group_name_H-M   'P 1'
#
loop_
_entity.id
_entity.type
_entity.pdbx_description
1 polymer ?
#
loop_
_entity_poly.entity_id
_entity_poly.type
_entity_poly.pdbx_seq_one_letter_code
_entity_poly.pdbx_strand_id
1 'polypeptide(L)'
;MDKNLLSLDLRTVEGIRYLSAHFYPRRYMERWKEIGSLSLEMASQVQGYSLQQYKEEIEHFSFFESYFPDSLKEVELPDSYISFFDKLMEDFRSGELQRVITRFHLVTEGILADLGLTILNDSSRRLGLKEFNDGIKRIIADEARHFKFGLSLISDKSYAVKRVEEIFPEAMRIVMDGKEKLSYLGYEEEKLRDMMEKLRKARVNQLLT
;
A
#
# COMPACT_ATOMS: atom_id res chain seq x y z
N MET A 1 3.88 -2.87 20.93
CA MET A 1 4.13 -1.47 20.58
C MET A 1 5.41 -1.06 21.29
N ASP A 2 6.39 -0.56 20.54
CA ASP A 2 7.67 -0.14 21.11
C ASP A 2 7.48 1.00 22.12
N LYS A 3 8.05 0.85 23.32
CA LYS A 3 7.91 1.85 24.40
C LYS A 3 8.48 3.22 24.03
N ASN A 4 9.52 3.26 23.21
CA ASN A 4 10.17 4.50 22.76
C ASN A 4 9.36 5.26 21.70
N LEU A 5 8.28 4.71 21.15
CA LEU A 5 7.39 5.47 20.25
C LEU A 5 6.83 6.72 20.95
N LEU A 6 6.45 6.60 22.23
CA LEU A 6 5.88 7.69 23.03
C LEU A 6 6.90 8.76 23.42
N SER A 7 8.20 8.47 23.26
CA SER A 7 9.28 9.42 23.52
C SER A 7 9.71 10.22 22.29
N LEU A 8 9.18 9.88 21.11
CA LEU A 8 9.46 10.63 19.88
C LEU A 8 8.68 11.95 19.86
N ASP A 9 9.13 12.91 19.04
CA ASP A 9 8.39 14.14 18.83
C ASP A 9 7.05 13.87 18.11
N LEU A 10 6.06 14.72 18.39
CA LEU A 10 4.69 14.53 17.92
C LEU A 10 4.58 14.47 16.40
N ARG A 11 5.40 15.24 15.66
CA ARG A 11 5.37 15.27 14.19
C ARG A 11 5.88 13.95 13.62
N THR A 12 6.96 13.40 14.16
CA THR A 12 7.45 12.08 13.76
C THR A 12 6.39 10.99 13.99
N VAL A 13 5.76 10.97 15.17
CA VAL A 13 4.68 10.01 15.48
C VAL A 13 3.50 10.18 14.52
N GLU A 14 3.13 11.43 14.22
CA GLU A 14 2.08 11.75 13.26
C GLU A 14 2.41 11.25 11.84
N GLY A 15 3.65 11.44 11.37
CA GLY A 15 4.09 10.95 10.07
C GLY A 15 4.02 9.43 9.95
N ILE A 16 4.47 8.71 10.98
CA ILE A 16 4.40 7.23 11.02
C ILE A 16 2.93 6.78 11.02
N ARG A 17 2.07 7.38 11.85
CA ARG A 17 0.64 7.05 11.91
C ARG A 17 -0.06 7.36 10.60
N TYR A 18 0.23 8.50 10.00
CA TYR A 18 -0.33 8.90 8.70
C TYR A 18 -0.03 7.84 7.64
N LEU A 19 1.23 7.45 7.49
CA LEU A 19 1.62 6.47 6.50
C LEU A 19 1.09 5.06 6.83
N SER A 20 1.07 4.67 8.10
CA SER A 20 0.47 3.41 8.55
C SER A 20 -1.04 3.34 8.26
N ALA A 21 -1.75 4.46 8.31
CA ALA A 21 -3.18 4.50 7.98
C ALA A 21 -3.46 4.24 6.49
N HIS A 22 -2.47 4.35 5.59
CA HIS A 22 -2.63 3.94 4.19
C HIS A 22 -2.64 2.42 4.02
N PHE A 23 -2.07 1.68 4.97
CA PHE A 23 -2.09 0.21 5.00
C PHE A 23 -3.26 -0.30 5.86
N TYR A 24 -3.66 0.44 6.88
CA TYR A 24 -4.80 0.13 7.73
C TYR A 24 -5.70 1.37 7.91
N PRO A 25 -6.58 1.66 6.93
CA PRO A 25 -7.38 2.90 6.89
C PRO A 25 -8.58 2.81 7.84
N ARG A 26 -8.32 2.67 9.15
CA ARG A 26 -9.32 2.33 10.17
C ARG A 26 -10.57 3.21 10.14
N ARG A 27 -10.39 4.51 9.85
CA ARG A 27 -11.47 5.51 9.73
C ARG A 27 -12.44 5.21 8.58
N TYR A 28 -11.95 4.60 7.51
CA TYR A 28 -12.68 4.40 6.25
C TYR A 28 -13.04 2.95 5.97
N MET A 29 -12.65 1.99 6.83
CA MET A 29 -12.90 0.56 6.59
C MET A 29 -14.37 0.23 6.29
N GLU A 30 -15.33 0.92 6.91
CA GLU A 30 -16.77 0.71 6.64
C GLU A 30 -17.15 1.09 5.21
N ARG A 31 -16.47 2.08 4.60
CA ARG A 31 -16.71 2.52 3.21
C ARG A 31 -16.45 1.40 2.21
N TRP A 32 -15.43 0.58 2.49
CA TRP A 32 -15.00 -0.51 1.63
C TRP A 32 -15.23 -1.88 2.27
N LYS A 33 -16.20 -2.01 3.18
CA LYS A 33 -16.46 -3.27 3.92
C LYS A 33 -16.68 -4.49 3.02
N GLU A 34 -17.18 -4.27 1.80
CA GLU A 34 -17.42 -5.32 0.80
C GLU A 34 -16.11 -5.88 0.19
N ILE A 35 -14.97 -5.20 0.38
CA ILE A 35 -13.70 -5.61 -0.24
C ILE A 35 -13.28 -7.00 0.23
N GLY A 36 -13.58 -7.37 1.49
CA GLY A 36 -13.29 -8.71 2.01
C GLY A 36 -14.04 -9.80 1.26
N SER A 37 -15.35 -9.63 1.04
CA SER A 37 -16.15 -10.59 0.28
C SER A 37 -15.75 -10.63 -1.20
N LEU A 38 -15.54 -9.47 -1.82
CA LEU A 38 -15.18 -9.39 -3.25
C LEU A 38 -13.80 -9.97 -3.52
N SER A 39 -12.81 -9.68 -2.67
CA SER A 39 -11.46 -10.24 -2.79
C SER A 39 -11.45 -11.74 -2.54
N LEU A 40 -12.23 -12.24 -1.58
CA LEU A 40 -12.34 -13.68 -1.34
C LEU A 40 -13.01 -14.42 -2.50
N GLU A 41 -14.08 -13.85 -3.08
CA GLU A 41 -14.74 -14.39 -4.26
C GLU A 41 -13.75 -14.47 -5.44
N MET A 42 -13.05 -13.38 -5.74
CA MET A 42 -12.05 -13.37 -6.81
C MET A 42 -10.89 -14.32 -6.51
N ALA A 43 -10.42 -14.40 -5.26
CA ALA A 43 -9.37 -15.33 -4.86
C ALA A 43 -9.77 -16.79 -5.10
N SER A 44 -11.04 -17.14 -4.85
CA SER A 44 -11.56 -18.48 -5.09
C SER A 44 -11.60 -18.87 -6.59
N GLN A 45 -11.76 -17.89 -7.47
CA GLN A 45 -11.75 -18.08 -8.92
C GLN A 45 -10.33 -18.23 -9.48
N VAL A 46 -9.39 -17.41 -8.99
CA VAL A 46 -7.98 -17.45 -9.44
C VAL A 46 -7.24 -18.66 -8.89
N GLN A 47 -7.55 -19.08 -7.67
CA GLN A 47 -6.88 -20.18 -6.93
C GLN A 47 -5.36 -19.95 -6.73
N GLY A 48 -4.67 -20.98 -6.24
CA GLY A 48 -3.23 -20.93 -5.98
C GLY A 48 -2.87 -20.01 -4.82
N TYR A 49 -2.03 -19.01 -5.06
CA TYR A 49 -1.50 -18.12 -4.02
C TYR A 49 -2.53 -17.08 -3.54
N SER A 50 -3.63 -16.86 -4.27
CA SER A 50 -4.62 -15.83 -3.95
C SER A 50 -5.22 -15.94 -2.53
N LEU A 51 -5.48 -17.16 -2.05
CA LEU A 51 -6.00 -17.40 -0.69
C LEU A 51 -4.94 -17.16 0.38
N GLN A 52 -3.67 -17.37 0.05
CA GLN A 52 -2.56 -17.06 0.95
C GLN A 52 -2.36 -15.55 1.04
N GLN A 53 -2.35 -14.84 -0.10
CA GLN A 53 -2.33 -13.38 -0.13
C GLN A 53 -3.48 -12.80 0.70
N TYR A 54 -4.72 -13.28 0.52
CA TYR A 54 -5.87 -12.82 1.31
C TYR A 54 -5.64 -12.94 2.83
N LYS A 55 -5.00 -14.03 3.29
CA LYS A 55 -4.66 -14.20 4.71
C LYS A 55 -3.56 -13.25 5.15
N GLU A 56 -2.53 -13.08 4.34
CA GLU A 56 -1.40 -12.17 4.60
C GLU A 56 -1.90 -10.72 4.74
N GLU A 57 -2.81 -10.27 3.87
CA GLU A 57 -3.44 -8.93 3.98
C GLU A 57 -4.19 -8.74 5.31
N ILE A 58 -4.88 -9.78 5.79
CA ILE A 58 -5.55 -9.75 7.11
C ILE A 58 -4.51 -9.69 8.24
N GLU A 59 -3.40 -10.41 8.11
CA GLU A 59 -2.29 -10.37 9.08
C GLU A 59 -1.63 -9.00 9.11
N HIS A 60 -1.52 -8.30 7.97
CA HIS A 60 -1.02 -6.93 7.90
C HIS A 60 -1.96 -5.96 8.63
N PHE A 61 -3.27 -6.07 8.40
CA PHE A 61 -4.26 -5.29 9.16
C PHE A 61 -4.15 -5.56 10.66
N SER A 62 -4.03 -6.83 11.04
CA SER A 62 -3.89 -7.24 12.44
C SER A 62 -2.63 -6.67 13.09
N PHE A 63 -1.52 -6.58 12.33
CA PHE A 63 -0.28 -5.95 12.78
C PHE A 63 -0.48 -4.46 13.09
N PHE A 64 -1.02 -3.68 12.14
CA PHE A 64 -1.22 -2.25 12.33
C PHE A 64 -2.25 -1.95 13.43
N GLU A 65 -3.34 -2.70 13.51
CA GLU A 65 -4.33 -2.59 14.58
C GLU A 65 -3.70 -2.85 15.96
N SER A 66 -2.92 -3.92 16.08
CA SER A 66 -2.26 -4.29 17.34
C SER A 66 -1.17 -3.29 17.73
N TYR A 67 -0.46 -2.72 16.75
CA TYR A 67 0.62 -1.77 17.02
C TYR A 67 0.08 -0.38 17.37
N PHE A 68 -1.03 0.03 16.76
CA PHE A 68 -1.67 1.35 16.94
C PHE A 68 -3.12 1.23 17.44
N PRO A 69 -3.35 0.68 18.66
CA PRO A 69 -4.70 0.48 19.17
C PRO A 69 -5.45 1.81 19.18
N ASP A 70 -6.56 1.86 18.45
CA ASP A 70 -7.44 3.03 18.28
C ASP A 70 -6.85 4.29 17.64
N SER A 71 -5.53 4.43 17.52
CA SER A 71 -4.96 5.72 17.08
C SER A 71 -5.14 5.98 15.59
N LEU A 72 -5.25 4.96 14.74
CA LEU A 72 -5.38 5.15 13.29
C LEU A 72 -6.79 5.59 12.86
N LYS A 73 -7.80 5.50 13.74
CA LYS A 73 -9.18 5.94 13.41
C LYS A 73 -9.32 7.46 13.29
N GLU A 74 -8.40 8.20 13.89
CA GLU A 74 -8.38 9.68 13.86
C GLU A 74 -7.61 10.23 12.65
N VAL A 75 -6.91 9.37 11.91
CA VAL A 75 -6.09 9.79 10.77
C VAL A 75 -6.98 10.02 9.55
N GLU A 76 -6.92 11.23 9.01
CA GLU A 76 -7.57 11.59 7.74
C GLU A 76 -6.64 11.26 6.57
N LEU A 77 -7.17 10.49 5.63
CA LEU A 77 -6.49 10.16 4.38
C LEU A 77 -6.94 11.14 3.29
N PRO A 78 -6.07 11.45 2.32
CA PRO A 78 -6.40 12.42 1.29
C PRO A 78 -7.52 11.91 0.39
N ASP A 79 -8.32 12.82 -0.18
CA ASP A 79 -9.41 12.48 -1.10
C ASP A 79 -8.93 11.67 -2.30
N SER A 80 -7.70 11.89 -2.75
CA SER A 80 -7.06 11.09 -3.80
C SER A 80 -6.91 9.62 -3.42
N TYR A 81 -6.60 9.30 -2.16
CA TYR A 81 -6.57 7.94 -1.64
C TYR A 81 -7.97 7.34 -1.63
N ILE A 82 -8.95 8.09 -1.13
CA ILE A 82 -10.34 7.63 -1.05
C ILE A 82 -10.88 7.31 -2.45
N SER A 83 -10.71 8.24 -3.38
CA SER A 83 -11.13 8.06 -4.78
C SER A 83 -10.42 6.90 -5.46
N PHE A 84 -9.13 6.68 -5.17
CA PHE A 84 -8.37 5.57 -5.72
C PHE A 84 -8.94 4.21 -5.29
N PHE A 85 -9.27 4.06 -4.01
CA PHE A 85 -9.85 2.82 -3.49
C PHE A 85 -11.33 2.65 -3.89
N ASP A 86 -12.10 3.73 -4.08
CA ASP A 86 -13.43 3.63 -4.68
C ASP A 86 -13.38 3.02 -6.08
N LYS A 87 -12.42 3.46 -6.91
CA LYS A 87 -12.19 2.87 -8.24
C LYS A 87 -11.69 1.42 -8.16
N LEU A 88 -10.93 1.06 -7.13
CA LEU A 88 -10.56 -0.34 -6.88
C LEU A 88 -11.81 -1.19 -6.59
N MET A 89 -12.77 -0.68 -5.82
CA MET A 89 -14.04 -1.37 -5.61
C MET A 89 -14.83 -1.54 -6.91
N GLU A 90 -14.81 -0.55 -7.80
CA GLU A 90 -15.39 -0.67 -9.15
C GLU A 90 -14.68 -1.76 -9.97
N ASP A 91 -13.35 -1.81 -9.92
CA ASP A 91 -12.55 -2.83 -10.61
C ASP A 91 -12.90 -4.24 -10.08
N PHE A 92 -13.02 -4.43 -8.76
CA PHE A 92 -13.50 -5.70 -8.19
C PHE A 92 -14.93 -6.06 -8.63
N ARG A 93 -15.87 -5.11 -8.56
CA ARG A 93 -17.27 -5.34 -8.95
C ARG A 93 -17.45 -5.63 -10.45
N SER A 94 -16.53 -5.16 -11.29
CA SER A 94 -16.56 -5.46 -12.72
C SER A 94 -16.27 -6.95 -13.02
N GLY A 95 -15.60 -7.65 -12.11
CA GLY A 95 -15.11 -9.02 -12.32
C GLY A 95 -13.93 -9.12 -13.29
N GLU A 96 -13.46 -8.01 -13.87
CA GLU A 96 -12.34 -8.00 -14.82
C GLU A 96 -11.00 -8.10 -14.08
N LEU A 97 -10.48 -9.32 -13.97
CA LEU A 97 -9.25 -9.63 -13.24
C LEU A 97 -8.06 -8.72 -13.63
N GLN A 98 -7.86 -8.41 -14.91
CA GLN A 98 -6.74 -7.55 -15.35
C GLN A 98 -6.84 -6.11 -14.82
N ARG A 99 -8.06 -5.60 -14.57
CA ARG A 99 -8.26 -4.28 -13.95
C ARG A 99 -7.83 -4.29 -12.49
N VAL A 100 -8.21 -5.34 -11.76
CA VAL A 100 -7.81 -5.52 -10.36
C VAL A 100 -6.30 -5.69 -10.25
N ILE A 101 -5.68 -6.58 -11.03
CA ILE A 101 -4.22 -6.81 -10.99
C ILE A 101 -3.44 -5.51 -11.25
N THR A 102 -3.85 -4.75 -12.27
CA THR A 102 -3.11 -3.53 -12.64
C THR A 102 -3.26 -2.44 -11.60
N ARG A 103 -4.44 -2.24 -10.99
CA ARG A 103 -4.62 -1.25 -9.93
C ARG A 103 -4.02 -1.71 -8.60
N PHE A 104 -4.35 -2.91 -8.16
CA PHE A 104 -3.96 -3.44 -6.86
C PHE A 104 -2.50 -3.91 -6.86
N HIS A 105 -2.20 -5.01 -7.54
CA HIS A 105 -0.85 -5.59 -7.47
C HIS A 105 0.23 -4.68 -8.08
N LEU A 106 -0.02 -4.06 -9.22
CA LEU A 106 1.04 -3.29 -9.89
C LEU A 106 1.21 -1.87 -9.33
N VAL A 107 0.12 -1.18 -8.99
CA VAL A 107 0.19 0.21 -8.53
C VAL A 107 0.06 0.32 -7.01
N THR A 108 -0.93 -0.30 -6.37
CA THR A 108 -1.04 -0.28 -4.91
C THR A 108 0.15 -0.98 -4.26
N GLU A 109 0.36 -2.26 -4.51
CA GLU A 109 1.45 -3.02 -3.87
C GLU A 109 2.81 -2.65 -4.51
N GLY A 110 2.87 -2.70 -5.84
CA GLY A 110 4.11 -2.52 -6.58
C GLY A 110 4.69 -1.10 -6.54
N ILE A 111 3.91 -0.06 -6.25
CA ILE A 111 4.42 1.33 -6.23
C ILE A 111 4.11 2.01 -4.89
N LEU A 112 2.84 2.12 -4.50
CA LEU A 112 2.45 2.86 -3.29
C LEU A 112 2.94 2.17 -2.01
N ALA A 113 2.71 0.87 -1.87
CA ALA A 113 3.11 0.08 -0.73
C ALA A 113 4.63 -0.04 -0.66
N ASP A 114 5.32 -0.32 -1.78
CA ASP A 114 6.80 -0.36 -1.80
C ASP A 114 7.40 0.98 -1.32
N LEU A 115 6.90 2.11 -1.81
CA LEU A 115 7.34 3.43 -1.32
C LEU A 115 7.05 3.59 0.19
N GLY A 116 5.81 3.35 0.61
CA GLY A 116 5.37 3.54 1.98
C GLY A 116 6.14 2.65 2.96
N LEU A 117 6.32 1.38 2.64
CA LEU A 117 7.06 0.41 3.45
C LEU A 117 8.56 0.73 3.46
N THR A 118 9.13 1.21 2.35
CA THR A 118 10.51 1.70 2.32
C THR A 118 10.71 2.84 3.32
N ILE A 119 9.79 3.82 3.34
CA ILE A 119 9.82 4.95 4.27
C ILE A 119 9.63 4.48 5.71
N LEU A 120 8.64 3.62 5.97
CA LEU A 120 8.36 3.09 7.31
C LEU A 120 9.53 2.24 7.84
N ASN A 121 10.14 1.40 7.01
CA ASN A 121 11.29 0.58 7.37
C ASN A 121 12.51 1.44 7.70
N ASP A 122 12.85 2.40 6.85
CA ASP A 122 13.99 3.28 7.11
C ASP A 122 13.76 4.12 8.38
N SER A 123 12.59 4.75 8.50
CA SER A 123 12.28 5.63 9.63
C SER A 123 12.26 4.87 10.95
N SER A 124 11.58 3.72 10.99
CA SER A 124 11.52 2.88 12.21
C SER A 124 12.88 2.35 12.63
N ARG A 125 13.75 1.98 11.68
CA ARG A 125 15.13 1.61 11.96
C ARG A 125 15.92 2.77 12.56
N ARG A 126 15.87 3.97 11.96
CA ARG A 126 16.58 5.16 12.45
C ARG A 126 16.13 5.58 13.85
N LEU A 127 14.83 5.42 14.14
CA LEU A 127 14.20 5.79 15.41
C LEU A 127 14.28 4.69 16.48
N GLY A 128 14.82 3.51 16.13
CA GLY A 128 14.96 2.40 17.05
C GLY A 128 13.64 1.73 17.46
N LEU A 129 12.61 1.80 16.61
CA LEU A 129 11.31 1.12 16.80
C LEU A 129 11.42 -0.32 16.30
N LYS A 130 11.96 -1.21 17.13
CA LYS A 130 12.36 -2.57 16.72
C LYS A 130 11.17 -3.45 16.39
N GLU A 131 10.15 -3.48 17.25
CA GLU A 131 8.95 -4.29 17.01
C GLU A 131 8.23 -3.84 15.74
N PHE A 132 8.10 -2.53 15.54
CA PHE A 132 7.53 -1.98 14.32
C PHE A 132 8.36 -2.34 13.08
N ASN A 133 9.67 -2.12 13.14
CA ASN A 133 10.58 -2.37 12.04
C ASN A 133 10.56 -3.84 11.60
N ASP A 134 10.50 -4.77 12.55
CA ASP A 134 10.41 -6.20 12.26
C ASP A 134 9.08 -6.58 11.63
N GLY A 135 7.97 -5.95 12.04
CA GLY A 135 6.67 -6.09 11.37
C GLY A 135 6.71 -5.58 9.93
N ILE A 136 7.23 -4.37 9.71
CA ILE A 136 7.36 -3.79 8.36
C ILE A 136 8.23 -4.67 7.45
N LYS A 137 9.33 -5.26 7.95
CA LYS A 137 10.15 -6.19 7.15
C LYS A 137 9.39 -7.44 6.72
N ARG A 138 8.49 -7.97 7.56
CA ARG A 138 7.64 -9.11 7.20
C ARG A 138 6.66 -8.71 6.10
N ILE A 139 5.98 -7.58 6.27
CA ILE A 139 5.07 -7.03 5.25
C ILE A 139 5.81 -6.84 3.91
N ILE A 140 7.02 -6.25 3.91
CA ILE A 140 7.84 -6.11 2.69
C ILE A 140 8.11 -7.46 2.01
N ALA A 141 8.38 -8.51 2.79
CA ALA A 141 8.63 -9.85 2.24
C ALA A 141 7.36 -10.47 1.63
N ASP A 142 6.19 -10.16 2.20
CA ASP A 142 4.89 -10.60 1.72
C ASP A 142 4.48 -9.85 0.45
N GLU A 143 4.58 -8.52 0.45
CA GLU A 143 4.32 -7.67 -0.72
C GLU A 143 5.20 -8.05 -1.93
N ALA A 144 6.45 -8.47 -1.69
CA ALA A 144 7.30 -8.96 -2.76
C ALA A 144 6.77 -10.25 -3.41
N ARG A 145 6.04 -11.09 -2.68
CA ARG A 145 5.35 -12.27 -3.20
C ARG A 145 4.01 -11.91 -3.83
N HIS A 146 3.26 -10.99 -3.22
CA HIS A 146 1.99 -10.48 -3.77
C HIS A 146 2.22 -9.87 -5.15
N PHE A 147 3.22 -8.99 -5.28
CA PHE A 147 3.58 -8.38 -6.55
C PHE A 147 3.98 -9.42 -7.61
N LYS A 148 4.81 -10.41 -7.25
CA LYS A 148 5.20 -11.50 -8.16
C LYS A 148 4.01 -12.34 -8.60
N PHE A 149 3.08 -12.60 -7.67
CA PHE A 149 1.85 -13.28 -7.98
C PHE A 149 1.00 -12.47 -8.94
N GLY A 150 0.81 -11.16 -8.69
CA GLY A 150 0.13 -10.24 -9.61
C GLY A 150 0.74 -10.26 -11.02
N LEU A 151 2.08 -10.21 -11.13
CA LEU A 151 2.77 -10.36 -12.41
C LEU A 151 2.44 -11.67 -13.13
N SER A 152 2.36 -12.78 -12.39
CA SER A 152 2.05 -14.11 -12.96
C SER A 152 0.63 -14.22 -13.52
N LEU A 153 -0.28 -13.35 -13.09
CA LEU A 153 -1.68 -13.33 -13.52
C LEU A 153 -1.92 -12.44 -14.74
N ILE A 154 -0.91 -11.71 -15.22
CA ILE A 154 -1.06 -10.80 -16.37
C ILE A 154 -1.11 -11.60 -17.66
N SER A 155 -2.22 -11.48 -18.38
CA SER A 155 -2.41 -12.14 -19.68
C SER A 155 -2.05 -11.25 -20.87
N ASP A 156 -2.18 -9.93 -20.72
CA ASP A 156 -1.82 -8.93 -21.73
C ASP A 156 -0.89 -7.88 -21.14
N LYS A 157 0.40 -8.02 -21.45
CA LYS A 157 1.47 -7.10 -21.01
C LYS A 157 1.28 -5.69 -21.56
N SER A 158 0.80 -5.53 -22.79
CA SER A 158 0.60 -4.22 -23.42
C SER A 158 -0.53 -3.46 -22.73
N TYR A 159 -1.64 -4.15 -22.45
CA TYR A 159 -2.74 -3.62 -21.65
C TYR A 159 -2.26 -3.23 -20.24
N ALA A 160 -1.51 -4.11 -19.57
CA ALA A 160 -1.01 -3.85 -18.22
C ALA A 160 -0.11 -2.62 -18.15
N VAL A 161 0.84 -2.47 -19.09
CA VAL A 161 1.70 -1.28 -19.19
C VAL A 161 0.86 -0.02 -19.37
N LYS A 162 -0.08 -0.02 -20.31
CA LYS A 162 -0.98 1.13 -20.54
C LYS A 162 -1.76 1.51 -19.27
N ARG A 163 -2.30 0.51 -18.57
CA ARG A 163 -3.04 0.73 -17.32
C ARG A 163 -2.18 1.30 -16.21
N VAL A 164 -0.94 0.82 -16.04
CA VAL A 164 0.00 1.38 -15.06
C VAL A 164 0.26 2.86 -15.36
N GLU A 165 0.52 3.23 -16.62
CA GLU A 165 0.71 4.63 -17.02
C GLU A 165 -0.53 5.50 -16.79
N GLU A 166 -1.74 4.96 -17.02
CA GLU A 166 -3.00 5.67 -16.78
C GLU A 166 -3.29 5.89 -15.29
N ILE A 167 -3.00 4.91 -14.45
CA ILE A 167 -3.30 4.96 -13.01
C ILE A 167 -2.21 5.75 -12.24
N PHE A 168 -0.97 5.71 -12.70
CA PHE A 168 0.17 6.29 -11.98
C PHE A 168 0.02 7.77 -11.57
N PRO A 169 -0.56 8.67 -12.39
CA PRO A 169 -0.83 10.05 -11.95
C PRO A 169 -1.72 10.14 -10.71
N GLU A 170 -2.68 9.22 -10.55
CA GLU A 170 -3.52 9.15 -9.34
C GLU A 170 -2.69 8.70 -8.13
N ALA A 171 -1.83 7.69 -8.30
CA ALA A 171 -0.92 7.23 -7.25
C ALA A 171 0.08 8.31 -6.83
N MET A 172 0.65 9.04 -7.79
CA MET A 172 1.51 10.20 -7.50
C MET A 172 0.76 11.24 -6.69
N ARG A 173 -0.51 11.52 -7.03
CA ARG A 173 -1.32 12.50 -6.31
C ARG A 173 -1.51 12.12 -4.84
N ILE A 174 -1.76 10.85 -4.53
CA ILE A 174 -1.85 10.35 -3.14
C ILE A 174 -0.59 10.73 -2.34
N VAL A 175 0.59 10.45 -2.89
CA VAL A 175 1.87 10.76 -2.23
C VAL A 175 2.06 12.27 -2.08
N MET A 176 1.70 13.05 -3.09
CA MET A 176 1.86 14.52 -3.08
C MET A 176 0.89 15.21 -2.12
N ASP A 177 -0.33 14.71 -1.97
CA ASP A 177 -1.29 15.22 -0.99
C ASP A 177 -0.80 14.93 0.45
N GLY A 178 -0.04 13.86 0.64
CA GLY A 178 0.58 13.48 1.92
C GLY A 178 1.96 14.07 2.20
N LYS A 179 2.51 14.89 1.29
CA LYS A 179 3.92 15.32 1.34
C LYS A 179 4.33 16.00 2.64
N GLU A 180 3.42 16.76 3.27
CA GLU A 180 3.71 17.44 4.53
C GLU A 180 4.00 16.41 5.65
N LYS A 181 3.17 15.38 5.77
CA LYS A 181 3.35 14.33 6.79
C LYS A 181 4.57 13.46 6.52
N LEU A 182 4.91 13.26 5.24
CA LEU A 182 6.13 12.57 4.83
C LEU A 182 7.40 13.39 5.11
N SER A 183 7.33 14.74 5.04
CA SER A 183 8.43 15.62 5.42
C SER A 183 8.83 15.47 6.89
N TYR A 184 7.87 15.14 7.78
CA TYR A 184 8.16 14.87 9.20
C TYR A 184 9.06 13.64 9.39
N LEU A 185 9.12 12.75 8.39
CA LEU A 185 10.00 11.59 8.38
C LEU A 185 11.33 11.85 7.64
N GLY A 186 11.53 13.06 7.12
CA GLY A 186 12.72 13.47 6.37
C GLY A 186 12.66 13.16 4.86
N TYR A 187 11.45 13.10 4.28
CA TYR A 187 11.26 12.86 2.84
C TYR A 187 10.68 14.10 2.16
N GLU A 188 11.53 14.77 1.38
CA GLU A 188 11.16 15.94 0.58
C GLU A 188 10.40 15.56 -0.70
N GLU A 189 9.62 16.51 -1.21
CA GLU A 189 8.75 16.31 -2.38
C GLU A 189 9.51 15.77 -3.61
N GLU A 190 10.65 16.37 -3.95
CA GLU A 190 11.45 15.97 -5.12
C GLU A 190 11.94 14.52 -5.00
N LYS A 191 12.42 14.13 -3.82
CA LYS A 191 12.84 12.76 -3.52
C LYS A 191 11.68 11.77 -3.65
N LEU A 192 10.50 12.13 -3.17
CA LEU A 192 9.30 11.29 -3.28
C LEU A 192 8.89 11.08 -4.74
N ARG A 193 8.91 12.14 -5.56
CA ARG A 193 8.63 12.07 -7.00
C ARG A 193 9.62 11.14 -7.71
N ASP A 194 10.90 11.31 -7.43
CA ASP A 194 11.96 10.48 -8.00
C ASP A 194 11.81 9.00 -7.64
N MET A 195 11.48 8.69 -6.37
CA MET A 195 11.26 7.33 -5.92
C MET A 195 10.05 6.70 -6.63
N MET A 196 8.94 7.42 -6.72
CA MET A 196 7.73 6.98 -7.45
C MET A 196 8.01 6.70 -8.93
N GLU A 197 8.71 7.60 -9.63
CA GLU A 197 9.06 7.41 -11.04
C GLU A 197 10.00 6.22 -11.26
N LYS A 198 10.95 6.00 -10.34
CA LYS A 198 11.84 4.83 -10.39
C LYS A 198 11.04 3.53 -10.21
N LEU A 199 10.11 3.50 -9.26
CA LEU A 199 9.24 2.35 -9.04
C LEU A 199 8.38 2.07 -10.28
N ARG A 200 7.69 3.09 -10.82
CA ARG A 200 6.91 2.96 -12.08
C ARG A 200 7.74 2.36 -13.20
N LYS A 201 8.92 2.95 -13.50
CA LYS A 201 9.80 2.47 -14.56
C LYS A 201 10.24 1.02 -14.30
N ALA A 202 10.56 0.67 -13.07
CA ALA A 202 10.91 -0.70 -12.71
C ALA A 202 9.75 -1.68 -12.98
N ARG A 203 8.51 -1.33 -12.62
CA ARG A 203 7.33 -2.18 -12.86
C ARG A 203 7.03 -2.34 -14.34
N VAL A 204 7.08 -1.25 -15.11
CA VAL A 204 6.91 -1.31 -16.57
C VAL A 204 7.99 -2.16 -17.20
N ASN A 205 9.26 -2.02 -16.81
CA ASN A 205 10.34 -2.84 -17.34
C ASN A 205 10.14 -4.33 -17.03
N GLN A 206 9.68 -4.67 -15.83
CA GLN A 206 9.38 -6.06 -15.44
C GLN A 206 8.26 -6.68 -16.27
N LEU A 207 7.32 -5.88 -16.78
CA LEU A 207 6.28 -6.35 -17.70
C LEU A 207 6.82 -6.60 -19.11
N LEU A 208 7.83 -5.83 -19.53
CA LEU A 208 8.39 -5.89 -20.89
C LEU A 208 9.46 -6.96 -21.06
N THR A 209 10.06 -7.44 -19.96
CA THR A 209 10.96 -8.61 -19.93
C THR A 209 10.20 -9.92 -19.83
#